data_AF-A0A1D6Q1K0-F1
#
_entry.id   AF-A0A1D6Q1K0-F1
#
_cell.length_a   1.000
_cell.length_b   1.000
_cell.length_c   1.000
_cell.angle_alpha   90.00
_cell.angle_beta   90.00
_cell.angle_gamma   90.00
#
_symmetry.space_group_name_H-M   'P 1'
#
loop_
_entity.id
_entity.type
_entity.pdbx_description
1 polymer ?
#
loop_
_entity_poly.entity_id
_entity_poly.type
_entity_poly.pdbx_seq_one_letter_code
_entity_poly.pdbx_strand_id
1 'polypeptide(L)'
;MTVMILAEKLFVCAVCLAVRALRLGPDRRYRWEPIGGGVGDEEEESGSGHGAKYPMVLVQIPMYNEREVYKLSIGAACELEWPSERFMIQVLDDSTDPVVKDLVETECQRWKSKGVNIKYEVRGNRKGYKAGALKEGLKHDYVEDCEYIAMFDADFQPEPDFLLRAVPFLVHNPEIALVQARWKFVNSGECLLTRFQEMSLDYHFKYEQEAGSSLHSFFGFNGTAGVWRIAAIDDAGGWKDRTTVEDMDLAVRAMLQGWKFVYVGDIKVKSELPSTFKAYRFQQHRWSCGPANLFKKMMVEILENKKVSLWSKIYLWYNFFFVGKVAAHTVTFIYYCCAIPVSVLLPEIQIPLWGVVYIPTLITLLKALGTPSSFHLVILWVLFENVMSLHRIKAAASGLLDAGGRVNEWVVTEKLGDTSKAKPGANGSDDVKVIDVKLTEPLVPKLVKRRARFWERYNCSELFVGTCILLCGFYDLLFAKKGYYIFLFLQGTAFLVVGFGYVGTLPHCNA
;
A
#
# COMPACT_ATOMS: atom_id res chain seq x y z
N MET A 1 -2.05 -10.76 -24.60
CA MET A 1 -1.99 -10.02 -23.32
C MET A 1 -0.61 -10.06 -22.66
N THR A 2 0.11 -11.19 -22.61
CA THR A 2 1.47 -11.24 -22.01
C THR A 2 2.46 -10.24 -22.66
N VAL A 3 2.42 -10.10 -23.98
CA VAL A 3 3.21 -9.10 -24.73
C VAL A 3 2.87 -7.66 -24.30
N MET A 4 1.60 -7.37 -23.99
CA MET A 4 1.19 -6.04 -23.53
C MET A 4 1.80 -5.71 -22.16
N ILE A 5 1.79 -6.69 -21.24
CA ILE A 5 2.42 -6.54 -19.93
C ILE A 5 3.93 -6.32 -20.10
N LEU A 6 4.58 -7.09 -20.97
CA LEU A 6 6.00 -6.89 -21.25
C LEU A 6 6.28 -5.48 -21.81
N ALA A 7 5.50 -5.03 -22.78
CA ALA A 7 5.64 -3.70 -23.37
C ALA A 7 5.49 -2.60 -22.30
N GLU A 8 4.51 -2.74 -21.41
CA GLU A 8 4.30 -1.82 -20.28
C GLU A 8 5.49 -1.81 -19.31
N LYS A 9 6.04 -2.97 -18.94
CA LYS A 9 7.23 -3.03 -18.06
C LYS A 9 8.49 -2.47 -18.73
N LEU A 10 8.71 -2.78 -20.00
CA LEU A 10 9.81 -2.19 -20.77
C LEU A 10 9.69 -0.67 -20.86
N PHE A 11 8.49 -0.17 -21.10
CA PHE A 11 8.21 1.26 -21.16
C PHE A 11 8.47 1.95 -19.83
N VAL A 12 7.95 1.42 -18.73
CA VAL A 12 8.18 1.94 -17.38
C VAL A 12 9.68 1.99 -17.05
N CYS A 13 10.41 0.92 -17.33
CA CYS A 13 11.87 0.89 -17.12
C CYS A 13 12.60 1.90 -18.01
N ALA A 14 12.23 2.02 -19.29
CA ALA A 14 12.84 2.98 -20.21
C ALA A 14 12.62 4.43 -19.74
N VAL A 15 11.41 4.79 -19.29
CA VAL A 15 11.10 6.10 -18.72
C VAL A 15 11.97 6.36 -17.50
N CYS A 16 12.06 5.42 -16.55
CA CYS A 16 12.89 5.59 -15.36
C CYS A 16 14.38 5.75 -15.68
N LEU A 17 14.88 4.98 -16.66
CA LEU A 17 16.26 5.11 -17.12
C LEU A 17 16.52 6.47 -17.77
N ALA A 18 15.60 6.96 -18.61
CA ALA A 18 15.69 8.28 -19.22
C ALA A 18 15.67 9.40 -18.16
N VAL A 19 14.76 9.32 -17.18
CA VAL A 19 14.68 10.28 -16.06
C VAL A 19 15.99 10.31 -15.28
N ARG A 20 16.57 9.15 -14.95
CA ARG A 20 17.86 9.07 -14.24
C ARG A 20 19.03 9.57 -15.09
N ALA A 21 19.09 9.18 -16.36
CA ALA A 21 20.17 9.56 -17.28
C ALA A 21 20.20 11.07 -17.54
N LEU A 22 19.02 11.68 -17.72
CA LEU A 22 18.85 13.11 -17.94
C LEU A 22 18.82 13.92 -16.63
N ARG A 23 18.89 13.24 -15.47
CA ARG A 23 18.77 13.84 -14.14
C ARG A 23 17.50 14.71 -14.02
N LEU A 24 16.37 14.18 -14.49
CA LEU A 24 15.06 14.85 -14.44
C LEU A 24 14.26 14.44 -13.19
N GLY A 25 14.95 14.37 -12.05
CA GLY A 25 14.32 14.10 -10.76
C GLY A 25 13.25 15.15 -10.42
N PRO A 26 12.37 14.88 -9.43
CA PRO A 26 11.33 15.81 -9.03
C PRO A 26 11.90 17.18 -8.66
N ASP A 27 13.07 17.21 -8.02
CA ASP A 27 13.85 18.38 -7.60
C ASP A 27 14.28 19.32 -8.75
N ARG A 28 14.38 18.79 -9.98
CA ARG A 28 14.71 19.57 -11.18
C ARG A 28 13.50 19.90 -12.04
N ARG A 29 12.42 19.12 -11.92
CA ARG A 29 11.18 19.32 -12.68
C ARG A 29 10.24 20.33 -12.01
N TYR A 30 10.34 20.47 -10.69
CA TYR A 30 9.47 21.32 -9.89
C TYR A 30 10.28 22.18 -8.93
N ARG A 31 9.72 23.33 -8.59
CA ARG A 31 10.27 24.20 -7.53
C ARG A 31 10.01 23.58 -6.17
N TRP A 32 11.00 23.60 -5.28
CA TRP A 32 10.92 22.95 -3.96
C TRP A 32 11.77 23.66 -2.90
N GLU A 33 12.18 24.90 -3.15
CA GLU A 33 13.05 25.66 -2.26
C GLU A 33 12.47 25.74 -0.84
N PRO A 34 13.30 25.61 0.21
CA PRO A 34 12.84 25.68 1.59
C PRO A 34 12.02 26.94 1.86
N ILE A 35 10.87 26.75 2.50
CA ILE A 35 9.98 27.85 2.89
C ILE A 35 10.71 28.65 3.98
N GLY A 36 10.88 29.97 3.78
CA GLY A 36 11.50 30.86 4.77
C GLY A 36 13.02 31.04 4.72
N GLY A 37 13.75 30.39 3.79
CA GLY A 37 15.22 30.42 3.72
C GLY A 37 15.82 31.16 2.51
N GLY A 38 15.25 32.31 2.11
CA GLY A 38 15.78 33.10 1.00
C GLY A 38 17.09 33.80 1.36
N VAL A 39 18.17 33.49 0.62
CA VAL A 39 19.42 34.29 0.60
C VAL A 39 19.06 35.65 -0.01
N GLY A 40 18.76 36.63 0.84
CA GLY A 40 18.35 37.98 0.45
C GLY A 40 17.72 38.81 1.57
N ASP A 41 17.20 38.18 2.62
CA ASP A 41 16.52 38.89 3.72
C ASP A 41 17.50 39.15 4.90
N GLU A 42 18.55 39.93 4.64
CA GLU A 42 19.07 40.82 5.70
C GLU A 42 18.15 42.05 5.71
N GLU A 43 17.61 42.40 6.88
CA GLU A 43 16.64 43.48 7.14
C GLU A 43 15.15 43.06 7.12
N GLU A 44 14.71 42.39 8.19
CA GLU A 44 13.72 42.96 9.13
C GLU A 44 13.52 41.98 10.30
N GLU A 45 14.33 42.17 11.35
CA GLU A 45 13.99 41.69 12.70
C GLU A 45 12.76 42.46 13.19
N SER A 46 11.57 41.93 12.92
CA SER A 46 10.37 42.26 13.67
C SER A 46 9.72 40.96 14.19
N GLY A 47 9.62 40.86 15.52
CA GLY A 47 9.44 39.63 16.28
C GLY A 47 8.06 38.96 16.23
N SER A 48 7.44 38.82 15.06
CA SER A 48 6.18 38.05 14.91
C SER A 48 5.95 37.39 13.54
N GLY A 49 6.95 37.36 12.64
CA GLY A 49 6.74 37.05 11.22
C GLY A 49 7.19 35.69 10.68
N HIS A 50 8.01 34.90 11.40
CA HIS A 50 8.62 33.69 10.83
C HIS A 50 7.60 32.58 10.52
N GLY A 51 6.58 32.41 11.36
CA GLY A 51 5.49 31.46 11.11
C GLY A 51 4.56 31.87 9.95
N ALA A 52 4.47 33.16 9.62
CA ALA A 52 3.52 33.68 8.62
C ALA A 52 3.76 33.17 7.19
N LYS A 53 5.00 32.74 6.88
CA LYS A 53 5.36 32.21 5.56
C LYS A 53 5.01 30.72 5.40
N TYR A 54 4.75 29.98 6.50
CA TYR A 54 4.43 28.56 6.45
C TYR A 54 2.91 28.33 6.34
N PRO A 55 2.46 27.48 5.40
CA PRO A 55 1.04 27.15 5.29
C PRO A 55 0.58 26.29 6.47
N MET A 56 -0.71 26.35 6.76
CA MET A 56 -1.33 25.47 7.76
C MET A 56 -1.42 24.04 7.23
N VAL A 57 -0.88 23.08 7.97
CA VAL A 57 -0.89 21.65 7.61
C VAL A 57 -1.67 20.83 8.64
N LEU A 58 -2.64 20.06 8.18
CA LEU A 58 -3.31 19.02 8.96
C LEU A 58 -2.56 17.70 8.82
N VAL A 59 -2.15 17.08 9.92
CA VAL A 59 -1.58 15.72 9.93
C VAL A 59 -2.66 14.75 10.42
N GLN A 60 -3.17 13.90 9.55
CA GLN A 60 -4.31 13.03 9.84
C GLN A 60 -3.89 11.57 9.98
N ILE A 61 -4.30 10.93 11.09
CA ILE A 61 -3.95 9.56 11.45
C ILE A 61 -5.24 8.76 11.74
N PRO A 62 -5.81 8.04 10.76
CA PRO A 62 -6.93 7.14 11.00
C PRO A 62 -6.48 5.89 11.75
N MET A 63 -7.22 5.51 12.80
CA MET A 63 -6.93 4.36 13.64
C MET A 63 -8.14 3.43 13.78
N TYR A 64 -7.88 2.13 13.88
CA TYR A 64 -8.89 1.14 14.20
C TYR A 64 -8.31 -0.12 14.86
N ASN A 65 -8.46 -0.22 16.18
CA ASN A 65 -7.96 -1.31 17.01
C ASN A 65 -6.42 -1.54 16.87
N GLU A 66 -5.65 -0.46 16.69
CA GLU A 66 -4.22 -0.48 16.35
C GLU A 66 -3.32 -0.51 17.61
N ARG A 67 -3.52 -1.53 18.45
CA ARG A 67 -2.87 -1.64 19.77
C ARG A 67 -1.34 -1.62 19.73
N GLU A 68 -0.73 -2.26 18.74
CA GLU A 68 0.73 -2.47 18.73
C GLU A 68 1.49 -1.26 18.16
N VAL A 69 0.82 -0.40 17.40
CA VAL A 69 1.48 0.64 16.59
C VAL A 69 1.04 2.07 16.92
N TYR A 70 -0.06 2.28 17.65
CA TYR A 70 -0.61 3.62 17.92
C TYR A 70 0.41 4.60 18.51
N LYS A 71 1.22 4.14 19.47
CA LYS A 71 2.19 5.00 20.16
C LYS A 71 3.32 5.44 19.24
N LEU A 72 3.78 4.55 18.36
CA LEU A 72 4.84 4.83 17.41
C LEU A 72 4.37 5.80 16.33
N SER A 73 3.15 5.62 15.79
CA SER A 73 2.62 6.51 14.75
C SER A 73 2.25 7.89 15.29
N ILE A 74 1.57 7.98 16.43
CA ILE A 74 1.28 9.28 17.07
C ILE A 74 2.57 10.00 17.42
N GLY A 75 3.53 9.29 18.03
CA GLY A 75 4.83 9.86 18.37
C GLY A 75 5.55 10.43 17.15
N ALA A 76 5.67 9.65 16.07
CA ALA A 76 6.35 10.09 14.85
C ALA A 76 5.66 11.30 14.18
N ALA A 77 4.33 11.39 14.23
CA ALA A 77 3.61 12.57 13.73
C ALA A 77 3.80 13.81 14.63
N CYS A 78 3.83 13.62 15.95
CA CYS A 78 4.09 14.67 16.93
C CYS A 78 5.52 15.22 16.88
N GLU A 79 6.46 14.46 16.33
CA GLU A 79 7.88 14.82 16.20
C GLU A 79 8.21 15.45 14.83
N LEU A 80 7.21 15.71 13.99
CA LEU A 80 7.43 16.41 12.71
C LEU A 80 7.96 17.82 12.94
N GLU A 81 9.01 18.17 12.19
CA GLU A 81 9.59 19.51 12.18
C GLU A 81 8.74 20.43 11.32
N TRP A 82 7.93 21.25 11.98
CA TRP A 82 7.13 22.32 11.40
C TRP A 82 6.83 23.37 12.47
N PRO A 83 6.63 24.66 12.13
CA PRO A 83 6.26 25.66 13.14
C PRO A 83 5.00 25.21 13.89
N SER A 84 5.07 25.18 15.23
CA SER A 84 4.06 24.55 16.11
C SER A 84 2.65 25.11 15.95
N GLU A 85 2.56 26.38 15.58
CA GLU A 85 1.33 27.13 15.32
C GLU A 85 0.81 26.93 13.89
N ARG A 86 1.61 26.27 13.02
CA ARG A 86 1.33 26.04 11.60
C ARG A 86 1.03 24.60 11.24
N PHE A 87 0.94 23.71 12.22
CA PHE A 87 0.37 22.39 11.99
C PHE A 87 -0.44 21.89 13.18
N MET A 88 -1.28 20.90 12.89
CA MET A 88 -2.03 20.19 13.91
C MET A 88 -2.14 18.72 13.54
N ILE A 89 -2.33 17.90 14.56
CA ILE A 89 -2.48 16.45 14.42
C ILE A 89 -3.92 16.09 14.73
N GLN A 90 -4.57 15.36 13.84
CA GLN A 90 -5.92 14.84 14.01
C GLN A 90 -5.86 13.31 14.01
N VAL A 91 -6.01 12.72 15.19
CA VAL A 91 -6.15 11.28 15.36
C VAL A 91 -7.64 10.95 15.25
N LEU A 92 -7.99 10.20 14.20
CA LEU A 92 -9.36 9.77 13.94
C LEU A 92 -9.52 8.33 14.43
N ASP A 93 -10.01 8.16 15.65
CA ASP A 93 -10.12 6.83 16.25
C ASP A 93 -11.52 6.24 16.07
N ASP A 94 -11.53 5.18 15.27
CA ASP A 94 -12.71 4.46 14.87
C ASP A 94 -12.81 3.11 15.63
N SER A 95 -11.92 2.89 16.62
CA SER A 95 -11.78 1.66 17.42
C SER A 95 -13.07 1.26 18.12
N THR A 96 -13.32 -0.05 18.13
CA THR A 96 -14.45 -0.67 18.84
C THR A 96 -14.01 -1.34 20.14
N ASP A 97 -12.71 -1.61 20.29
CA ASP A 97 -12.14 -2.10 21.55
C ASP A 97 -11.97 -0.93 22.54
N PRO A 98 -12.69 -0.92 23.68
CA PRO A 98 -12.60 0.15 24.66
C PRO A 98 -11.19 0.32 25.24
N VAL A 99 -10.41 -0.76 25.35
CA VAL A 99 -9.05 -0.70 25.89
C VAL A 99 -8.13 0.00 24.91
N VAL A 100 -8.23 -0.31 23.62
CA VAL A 100 -7.41 0.38 22.59
C VAL A 100 -7.79 1.84 22.51
N LYS A 101 -9.09 2.16 22.58
CA LYS A 101 -9.59 3.53 22.57
C LYS A 101 -9.02 4.37 23.73
N ASP A 102 -9.01 3.82 24.93
CA ASP A 102 -8.44 4.47 26.13
C ASP A 102 -6.92 4.69 25.98
N LEU A 103 -6.20 3.71 25.42
CA LEU A 103 -4.76 3.82 25.15
C LEU A 103 -4.43 4.94 24.15
N VAL A 104 -5.20 5.03 23.05
CA VAL A 104 -5.02 6.07 22.02
C VAL A 104 -5.34 7.45 22.59
N GLU A 105 -6.46 7.58 23.32
CA GLU A 105 -6.85 8.83 23.95
C GLU A 105 -5.80 9.31 24.97
N THR A 106 -5.30 8.40 25.80
CA THR A 106 -4.26 8.70 26.81
C THR A 106 -2.97 9.19 26.15
N GLU A 107 -2.52 8.57 25.05
CA GLU A 107 -1.33 9.03 24.33
C GLU A 107 -1.56 10.40 23.69
N CYS A 108 -2.73 10.67 23.13
CA CYS A 108 -3.09 11.99 22.62
C CYS A 108 -3.04 13.06 23.73
N GLN A 109 -3.60 12.76 24.91
CA GLN A 109 -3.55 13.66 26.07
C GLN A 109 -2.12 13.92 26.55
N ARG A 110 -1.27 12.89 26.53
CA ARG A 110 0.16 13.01 26.86
C ARG A 110 0.93 13.90 25.90
N TRP A 111 0.64 13.89 24.60
CA TRP A 111 1.26 14.83 23.66
C TRP A 111 0.69 16.23 23.77
N LYS A 112 -0.62 16.34 24.01
CA LYS A 112 -1.28 17.62 24.29
C LYS A 112 -0.68 18.33 25.52
N SER A 113 -0.38 17.58 26.60
CA SER A 113 0.26 18.16 27.80
C SER A 113 1.69 18.64 27.57
N LYS A 114 2.36 18.17 26.51
CA LYS A 114 3.66 18.68 26.03
C LYS A 114 3.54 19.91 25.12
N GLY A 115 2.33 20.43 24.91
CA GLY A 115 2.08 21.60 24.07
C GLY A 115 1.90 21.30 22.57
N VAL A 116 1.81 20.03 22.16
CA VAL A 116 1.52 19.68 20.76
C VAL A 116 0.04 19.95 20.45
N ASN A 117 -0.23 20.59 19.30
CA ASN A 117 -1.59 20.81 18.82
C ASN A 117 -2.19 19.51 18.25
N ILE A 118 -2.64 18.63 19.13
CA ILE A 118 -3.26 17.34 18.79
C ILE A 118 -4.75 17.29 19.18
N LYS A 119 -5.56 16.76 18.27
CA LYS A 119 -7.00 16.53 18.40
C LYS A 119 -7.27 15.04 18.30
N TYR A 120 -8.03 14.53 19.26
CA TYR A 120 -8.50 13.16 19.29
C TYR A 120 -9.99 13.18 18.99
N GLU A 121 -10.37 12.60 17.86
CA GLU A 121 -11.74 12.62 17.36
C GLU A 121 -12.27 11.21 17.22
N VAL A 122 -13.53 11.04 17.66
CA VAL A 122 -14.24 9.77 17.59
C VAL A 122 -15.62 10.04 17.02
N ARG A 123 -16.10 9.12 16.18
CA ARG A 123 -17.45 9.17 15.63
C ARG A 123 -18.32 8.03 16.14
N GLY A 124 -19.64 8.28 16.18
CA GLY A 124 -20.63 7.31 16.69
C GLY A 124 -20.96 6.15 15.74
N ASN A 125 -20.40 6.11 14.54
CA ASN A 125 -20.68 5.08 13.54
C ASN A 125 -19.44 4.80 12.67
N ARG A 126 -19.32 3.59 12.13
CA ARG A 126 -18.20 3.19 11.24
C ARG A 126 -18.58 3.20 9.75
N LYS A 127 -19.58 3.99 9.35
CA LYS A 127 -20.04 4.03 7.96
C LYS A 127 -18.92 4.55 7.06
N GLY A 128 -18.65 3.83 5.99
CA GLY A 128 -17.59 4.17 5.03
C GLY A 128 -16.17 3.96 5.53
N TYR A 129 -15.97 3.28 6.68
CA TYR A 129 -14.66 2.93 7.24
C TYR A 129 -13.68 4.12 7.22
N LYS A 130 -12.42 3.92 6.81
CA LYS A 130 -11.39 4.97 6.70
C LYS A 130 -11.89 6.18 5.91
N ALA A 131 -12.49 6.00 4.73
CA ALA A 131 -13.01 7.10 3.92
C ALA A 131 -14.03 7.99 4.67
N GLY A 132 -14.91 7.34 5.43
CA GLY A 132 -15.89 8.04 6.26
C GLY A 132 -15.25 8.81 7.41
N ALA A 133 -14.25 8.22 8.07
CA ALA A 133 -13.52 8.87 9.15
C ALA A 133 -12.78 10.12 8.62
N LEU A 134 -12.04 9.97 7.51
CA LEU A 134 -11.33 11.09 6.86
C LEU A 134 -12.30 12.20 6.45
N LYS A 135 -13.47 11.84 5.92
CA LYS A 135 -14.52 12.79 5.54
C LYS A 135 -15.10 13.55 6.72
N GLU A 136 -15.35 12.90 7.85
CA GLU A 136 -15.85 13.55 9.06
C GLU A 136 -14.77 14.42 9.69
N GLY A 137 -13.51 13.95 9.70
CA GLY A 137 -12.36 14.72 10.18
C GLY A 137 -12.17 16.06 9.47
N LEU A 138 -12.43 16.13 8.17
CA LEU A 138 -12.33 17.37 7.40
C LEU A 138 -13.45 18.40 7.68
N LYS A 139 -14.49 18.04 8.44
CA LYS A 139 -15.63 18.94 8.72
C LYS A 139 -15.47 19.75 10.01
N HIS A 140 -14.43 19.50 10.79
CA HIS A 140 -14.22 20.24 12.03
C HIS A 140 -13.77 21.67 11.72
N ASP A 141 -14.35 22.64 12.42
CA ASP A 141 -14.10 24.08 12.20
C ASP A 141 -12.60 24.44 12.25
N TYR A 142 -11.82 23.74 13.07
CA TYR A 142 -10.38 23.96 13.19
C TYR A 142 -9.56 23.53 11.95
N VAL A 143 -10.18 22.84 10.99
CA VAL A 143 -9.56 22.41 9.73
C VAL A 143 -9.76 23.47 8.63
N GLU A 144 -10.68 24.42 8.79
CA GLU A 144 -11.04 25.39 7.75
C GLU A 144 -9.84 26.21 7.25
N ASP A 145 -8.89 26.54 8.14
CA ASP A 145 -7.68 27.30 7.83
C ASP A 145 -6.54 26.43 7.25
N CYS A 146 -6.71 25.10 7.17
CA CYS A 146 -5.68 24.20 6.64
C CYS A 146 -5.63 24.25 5.11
N GLU A 147 -4.42 24.36 4.56
CA GLU A 147 -4.21 24.36 3.10
C GLU A 147 -3.83 22.97 2.60
N TYR A 148 -3.12 22.21 3.43
CA TYR A 148 -2.57 20.90 3.10
C TYR A 148 -2.92 19.87 4.17
N ILE A 149 -3.03 18.61 3.75
CA ILE A 149 -3.23 17.46 4.62
C ILE A 149 -2.18 16.38 4.38
N ALA A 150 -1.37 16.09 5.38
CA ALA A 150 -0.46 14.96 5.41
C ALA A 150 -1.17 13.76 6.03
N MET A 151 -1.19 12.62 5.33
CA MET A 151 -1.92 11.43 5.76
C MET A 151 -0.99 10.28 6.10
N PHE A 152 -1.17 9.68 7.27
CA PHE A 152 -0.41 8.52 7.73
C PHE A 152 -1.33 7.44 8.30
N ASP A 153 -1.25 6.23 7.78
CA ASP A 153 -1.86 5.06 8.42
C ASP A 153 -1.18 4.79 9.78
N ALA A 154 -1.88 4.09 10.67
CA ALA A 154 -1.46 3.89 12.06
C ALA A 154 -0.13 3.12 12.25
N ASP A 155 0.40 2.47 11.21
CA ASP A 155 1.70 1.79 11.21
C ASP A 155 2.83 2.61 10.55
N PHE A 156 2.55 3.84 10.10
CA PHE A 156 3.51 4.69 9.42
C PHE A 156 4.22 5.63 10.38
N GLN A 157 5.53 5.73 10.21
CA GLN A 157 6.40 6.60 11.02
C GLN A 157 7.17 7.52 10.05
N PRO A 158 6.69 8.76 9.82
CA PRO A 158 7.45 9.75 9.08
C PRO A 158 8.73 10.14 9.82
N GLU A 159 9.75 10.54 9.08
CA GLU A 159 10.93 11.19 9.67
C GLU A 159 10.59 12.66 9.98
N PRO A 160 11.26 13.30 10.96
CA PRO A 160 10.96 14.67 11.37
C PRO A 160 10.96 15.68 10.20
N ASP A 161 11.86 15.52 9.24
CA ASP A 161 12.04 16.39 8.07
C ASP A 161 10.96 16.21 6.97
N PHE A 162 9.96 15.34 7.16
CA PHE A 162 8.99 14.97 6.12
C PHE A 162 8.25 16.17 5.55
N LEU A 163 7.67 17.03 6.40
CA LEU A 163 6.90 18.20 5.94
C LEU A 163 7.79 19.24 5.26
N LEU A 164 8.97 19.49 5.82
CA LEU A 164 9.97 20.41 5.26
C LEU A 164 10.39 20.01 3.84
N ARG A 165 10.35 18.72 3.50
CA ARG A 165 10.75 18.22 2.17
C ARG A 165 9.58 18.01 1.22
N ALA A 166 8.38 17.74 1.73
CA ALA A 166 7.20 17.45 0.90
C ALA A 166 6.39 18.72 0.57
N VAL A 167 6.13 19.58 1.56
CA VAL A 167 5.24 20.74 1.41
C VAL A 167 5.77 21.79 0.42
N PRO A 168 7.08 22.09 0.30
CA PRO A 168 7.57 23.06 -0.68
C PRO A 168 7.18 22.77 -2.13
N PHE A 169 7.12 21.50 -2.53
CA PHE A 169 6.63 21.12 -3.86
C PHE A 169 5.19 21.58 -4.10
N LEU A 170 4.33 21.57 -3.07
CA LEU A 170 2.95 22.05 -3.20
C LEU A 170 2.88 23.58 -3.19
N VAL A 171 3.64 24.23 -2.30
CA VAL A 171 3.61 25.70 -2.17
C VAL A 171 4.05 26.39 -3.45
N HIS A 172 5.14 25.92 -4.08
CA HIS A 172 5.71 26.58 -5.25
C HIS A 172 5.07 26.16 -6.58
N ASN A 173 4.20 25.15 -6.59
CA ASN A 173 3.58 24.62 -7.82
C ASN A 173 2.06 24.46 -7.60
N PRO A 174 1.26 25.50 -7.92
CA PRO A 174 -0.17 25.53 -7.64
C PRO A 174 -0.99 24.42 -8.28
N GLU A 175 -0.52 23.79 -9.36
CA GLU A 175 -1.25 22.72 -10.04
C GLU A 175 -1.03 21.32 -9.45
N ILE A 176 -0.12 21.18 -8.47
CA ILE A 176 0.11 19.91 -7.79
C ILE A 176 -0.97 19.72 -6.71
N ALA A 177 -1.65 18.59 -6.77
CA ALA A 177 -2.60 18.14 -5.75
C ALA A 177 -1.96 17.23 -4.70
N LEU A 178 -1.02 16.39 -5.11
CA LEU A 178 -0.45 15.36 -4.25
C LEU A 178 1.07 15.28 -4.41
N VAL A 179 1.76 15.25 -3.27
CA VAL A 179 3.16 14.80 -3.14
C VAL A 179 3.18 13.47 -2.39
N GLN A 180 3.68 12.41 -3.02
CA GLN A 180 3.78 11.07 -2.43
C GLN A 180 5.23 10.74 -2.11
N ALA A 181 5.48 10.34 -0.86
CA ALA A 181 6.75 9.77 -0.43
C ALA A 181 6.79 8.25 -0.62
N ARG A 182 8.01 7.70 -0.59
CA ARG A 182 8.26 6.26 -0.70
C ARG A 182 8.05 5.54 0.61
N TRP A 183 7.53 4.32 0.55
CA TRP A 183 7.47 3.44 1.72
C TRP A 183 8.81 2.74 1.97
N LYS A 184 9.18 2.58 3.24
CA LYS A 184 10.36 1.83 3.68
C LYS A 184 9.94 0.79 4.70
N PHE A 185 10.12 -0.48 4.35
CA PHE A 185 9.65 -1.57 5.19
C PHE A 185 10.65 -1.88 6.30
N VAL A 186 10.17 -1.90 7.56
CA VAL A 186 11.04 -2.15 8.72
C VAL A 186 11.25 -3.64 8.97
N ASN A 187 10.28 -4.48 8.63
CA ASN A 187 10.26 -5.93 8.89
C ASN A 187 10.48 -6.81 7.63
N SER A 188 11.09 -6.27 6.56
CA SER A 188 11.34 -7.06 5.34
C SER A 188 12.30 -8.25 5.55
N GLY A 189 13.06 -8.25 6.64
CA GLY A 189 13.92 -9.35 7.05
C GLY A 189 13.29 -10.38 7.98
N GLU A 190 12.03 -10.21 8.39
CA GLU A 190 11.38 -11.08 9.37
C GLU A 190 11.13 -12.51 8.83
N CYS A 191 10.67 -12.65 7.58
CA CYS A 191 10.47 -13.95 6.95
C CYS A 191 10.50 -13.86 5.42
N LEU A 192 10.47 -15.00 4.73
CA LEU A 192 10.42 -15.03 3.26
C LEU A 192 9.19 -14.30 2.70
N LEU A 193 8.05 -14.34 3.40
CA LEU A 193 6.84 -13.64 2.98
C LEU A 193 7.04 -12.11 2.96
N THR A 194 7.62 -11.53 4.02
CA THR A 194 7.88 -10.08 4.05
C THR A 194 8.96 -9.69 3.04
N ARG A 195 9.95 -10.56 2.81
CA ARG A 195 10.95 -10.35 1.74
C ARG A 195 10.34 -10.35 0.33
N PHE A 196 9.43 -11.28 0.03
CA PHE A 196 8.73 -11.33 -1.26
C PHE A 196 7.82 -10.12 -1.47
N GLN A 197 7.17 -9.64 -0.41
CA GLN A 197 6.37 -8.42 -0.45
C GLN A 197 7.22 -7.18 -0.74
N GLU A 198 8.37 -7.05 -0.07
CA GLU A 198 9.35 -5.99 -0.36
C GLU A 198 9.76 -6.02 -1.83
N MET A 199 10.12 -7.19 -2.38
CA MET A 199 10.50 -7.32 -3.79
C MET A 199 9.41 -6.81 -4.75
N SER A 200 8.15 -7.15 -4.49
CA SER A 200 7.01 -6.71 -5.31
C SER A 200 6.72 -5.20 -5.16
N LEU A 201 6.77 -4.66 -3.94
CA LEU A 201 6.47 -3.26 -3.66
C LEU A 201 7.60 -2.31 -4.05
N ASP A 202 8.85 -2.72 -3.93
CA ASP A 202 9.99 -1.89 -4.34
C ASP A 202 9.99 -1.62 -5.85
N TYR A 203 9.56 -2.59 -6.68
CA TYR A 203 9.35 -2.33 -8.10
C TYR A 203 8.24 -1.30 -8.33
N HIS A 204 7.11 -1.45 -7.64
CA HIS A 204 6.00 -0.51 -7.72
C HIS A 204 6.46 0.93 -7.40
N PHE A 205 7.16 1.13 -6.29
CA PHE A 205 7.60 2.45 -5.85
C PHE A 205 8.75 3.02 -6.69
N LYS A 206 9.81 2.25 -6.93
CA LYS A 206 11.03 2.76 -7.60
C LYS A 206 10.89 2.90 -9.12
N TYR A 207 9.88 2.27 -9.71
CA TYR A 207 9.67 2.26 -11.16
C TYR A 207 8.26 2.72 -11.56
N GLU A 208 7.19 2.05 -11.09
CA GLU A 208 5.84 2.38 -11.56
C GLU A 208 5.38 3.78 -11.13
N GLN A 209 5.61 4.17 -9.87
CA GLN A 209 5.26 5.53 -9.39
C GLN A 209 6.15 6.60 -9.99
N GLU A 210 7.45 6.34 -10.08
CA GLU A 210 8.42 7.25 -10.71
C GLU A 210 8.06 7.54 -12.17
N ALA A 211 7.77 6.49 -12.96
CA ALA A 211 7.37 6.63 -14.36
C ALA A 211 6.01 7.34 -14.50
N GLY A 212 5.03 6.98 -13.67
CA GLY A 212 3.71 7.63 -13.66
C GLY A 212 3.79 9.11 -13.34
N SER A 213 4.57 9.49 -12.31
CA SER A 213 4.81 10.89 -11.95
C SER A 213 5.57 11.65 -13.03
N SER A 214 6.58 11.04 -13.64
CA SER A 214 7.45 11.71 -14.62
C SER A 214 6.79 11.96 -15.96
N LEU A 215 6.00 10.99 -16.44
CA LEU A 215 5.45 11.03 -17.79
C LEU A 215 4.01 11.54 -17.82
N HIS A 216 3.19 11.16 -16.83
CA HIS A 216 1.76 11.43 -16.84
C HIS A 216 1.33 12.42 -15.75
N SER A 217 2.25 12.83 -14.88
CA SER A 217 1.94 13.55 -13.64
C SER A 217 0.81 12.88 -12.85
N PHE A 218 0.73 11.54 -12.92
CA PHE A 218 -0.29 10.73 -12.26
C PHE A 218 0.21 9.33 -11.90
N PHE A 219 -0.10 8.94 -10.68
CA PHE A 219 -0.04 7.57 -10.17
C PHE A 219 -1.17 7.40 -9.15
N GLY A 220 -1.55 6.16 -8.84
CA GLY A 220 -2.54 5.91 -7.81
C GLY A 220 -1.98 6.29 -6.43
N PHE A 221 -2.71 7.12 -5.68
CA PHE A 221 -2.36 7.39 -4.28
C PHE A 221 -2.38 6.08 -3.47
N ASN A 222 -1.38 5.86 -2.62
CA ASN A 222 -1.26 4.62 -1.85
C ASN A 222 -2.05 4.63 -0.53
N GLY A 223 -2.83 5.68 -0.29
CA GLY A 223 -3.64 5.84 0.90
C GLY A 223 -2.93 6.42 2.12
N THR A 224 -1.62 6.64 2.06
CA THR A 224 -0.77 7.09 3.18
C THR A 224 0.59 7.60 2.66
N ALA A 225 1.37 8.25 3.54
CA ALA A 225 2.68 8.84 3.26
C ALA A 225 2.65 9.86 2.12
N GLY A 226 1.58 10.65 2.04
CA GLY A 226 1.43 11.71 1.06
C GLY A 226 0.82 12.97 1.66
N VAL A 227 1.14 14.10 1.04
CA VAL A 227 0.59 15.42 1.36
C VAL A 227 -0.32 15.86 0.23
N TRP A 228 -1.58 16.11 0.55
CA TRP A 228 -2.60 16.58 -0.38
C TRP A 228 -2.85 18.07 -0.18
N ARG A 229 -3.14 18.76 -1.28
CA ARG A 229 -3.80 20.07 -1.26
C ARG A 229 -5.29 19.88 -0.98
N ILE A 230 -5.83 20.55 0.04
CA ILE A 230 -7.24 20.40 0.44
C ILE A 230 -8.17 20.86 -0.70
N ALA A 231 -7.87 21.98 -1.36
CA ALA A 231 -8.64 22.44 -2.53
C ALA A 231 -8.76 21.37 -3.64
N ALA A 232 -7.73 20.53 -3.84
CA ALA A 232 -7.80 19.45 -4.82
C ALA A 232 -8.70 18.28 -4.37
N ILE A 233 -8.77 18.04 -3.05
CA ILE A 233 -9.70 17.08 -2.45
C ILE A 233 -11.14 17.59 -2.67
N ASP A 234 -11.39 18.86 -2.42
CA ASP A 234 -12.70 19.49 -2.57
C ASP A 234 -13.16 19.53 -4.03
N ASP A 235 -12.28 19.95 -4.95
CA ASP A 235 -12.54 19.93 -6.40
C ASP A 235 -12.88 18.53 -6.92
N ALA A 236 -12.26 17.50 -6.34
CA ALA A 236 -12.55 16.11 -6.68
C ALA A 236 -13.90 15.64 -6.09
N GLY A 237 -14.51 16.40 -5.17
CA GLY A 237 -15.76 16.06 -4.47
C GLY A 237 -15.55 15.28 -3.19
N GLY A 238 -14.39 15.44 -2.54
CA GLY A 238 -14.05 14.87 -1.24
C GLY A 238 -13.80 13.36 -1.24
N TRP A 239 -13.71 12.79 -0.04
CA TRP A 239 -13.63 11.34 0.19
C TRP A 239 -14.97 10.66 -0.13
N LYS A 240 -14.92 9.57 -0.91
CA LYS A 240 -16.08 8.74 -1.25
C LYS A 240 -15.85 7.31 -0.79
N ASP A 241 -16.85 6.74 -0.12
CA ASP A 241 -16.85 5.39 0.45
C ASP A 241 -17.45 4.33 -0.51
N ARG A 242 -17.58 4.67 -1.80
CA ARG A 242 -18.21 3.80 -2.80
C ARG A 242 -17.40 2.53 -3.14
N THR A 243 -16.14 2.46 -2.73
CA THR A 243 -15.21 1.34 -2.95
C THR A 243 -14.25 1.21 -1.77
N THR A 244 -13.61 0.05 -1.61
CA THR A 244 -12.56 -0.22 -0.59
C THR A 244 -11.20 0.42 -0.88
N VAL A 245 -11.12 1.24 -1.94
CA VAL A 245 -9.93 1.98 -2.40
C VAL A 245 -10.29 3.46 -2.59
N GLU A 246 -10.73 4.08 -1.50
CA GLU A 246 -11.11 5.50 -1.47
C GLU A 246 -9.98 6.44 -1.91
N ASP A 247 -8.74 6.02 -1.66
CA ASP A 247 -7.49 6.69 -2.01
C ASP A 247 -7.29 6.76 -3.53
N MET A 248 -7.44 5.63 -4.21
CA MET A 248 -7.34 5.55 -5.66
C MET A 248 -8.52 6.25 -6.34
N ASP A 249 -9.72 6.15 -5.76
CA ASP A 249 -10.90 6.86 -6.24
C ASP A 249 -10.70 8.38 -6.22
N LEU A 250 -10.19 8.91 -5.11
CA LEU A 250 -9.83 10.33 -5.00
C LEU A 250 -8.75 10.72 -6.00
N ALA A 251 -7.69 9.90 -6.13
CA ALA A 251 -6.61 10.15 -7.08
C ALA A 251 -7.11 10.28 -8.51
N VAL A 252 -7.92 9.33 -8.97
CA VAL A 252 -8.47 9.34 -10.33
C VAL A 252 -9.38 10.57 -10.54
N ARG A 253 -10.25 10.89 -9.58
CA ARG A 253 -11.13 12.06 -9.69
C ARG A 253 -10.34 13.37 -9.73
N ALA A 254 -9.33 13.54 -8.89
CA ALA A 254 -8.48 14.74 -8.90
C ALA A 254 -7.74 14.87 -10.24
N MET A 255 -7.20 13.78 -10.79
CA MET A 255 -6.58 13.79 -12.11
C MET A 255 -7.57 14.17 -13.21
N LEU A 256 -8.81 13.68 -13.14
CA LEU A 256 -9.89 14.06 -14.07
C LEU A 256 -10.32 15.53 -13.95
N GLN A 257 -9.93 16.23 -12.87
CA GLN A 257 -10.05 17.70 -12.75
C GLN A 257 -8.84 18.45 -13.30
N GLY A 258 -7.78 17.75 -13.73
CA GLY A 258 -6.55 18.34 -14.28
C GLY A 258 -5.40 18.49 -13.27
N TRP A 259 -5.58 18.02 -12.03
CA TRP A 259 -4.54 18.10 -11.00
C TRP A 259 -3.35 17.17 -11.28
N LYS A 260 -2.15 17.61 -10.88
CA LYS A 260 -0.88 16.88 -11.06
C LYS A 260 -0.37 16.24 -9.77
N PHE A 261 0.35 15.15 -9.92
CA PHE A 261 0.84 14.30 -8.85
C PHE A 261 2.36 14.17 -8.97
N VAL A 262 3.06 14.37 -7.85
CA VAL A 262 4.52 14.26 -7.78
C VAL A 262 4.93 13.16 -6.82
N TYR A 263 5.77 12.25 -7.29
CA TYR A 263 6.38 11.22 -6.48
C TYR A 263 7.80 11.65 -6.13
N VAL A 264 8.13 11.64 -4.83
CA VAL A 264 9.45 12.03 -4.32
C VAL A 264 10.09 10.82 -3.65
N GLY A 265 10.78 10.00 -4.45
CA GLY A 265 11.34 8.71 -4.01
C GLY A 265 12.45 8.79 -2.95
N ASP A 266 12.99 9.99 -2.71
CA ASP A 266 14.04 10.26 -1.72
C ASP A 266 13.48 10.54 -0.32
N ILE A 267 12.21 10.91 -0.20
CA ILE A 267 11.50 10.98 1.08
C ILE A 267 10.98 9.58 1.38
N LYS A 268 11.31 9.05 2.56
CA LYS A 268 10.99 7.66 2.94
C LYS A 268 10.25 7.65 4.25
N VAL A 269 9.11 6.97 4.28
CA VAL A 269 8.29 6.79 5.48
C VAL A 269 8.32 5.33 5.88
N LYS A 270 8.65 5.05 7.14
CA LYS A 270 8.75 3.67 7.64
C LYS A 270 7.35 3.05 7.77
N SER A 271 7.20 1.78 7.45
CA SER A 271 5.95 1.03 7.58
C SER A 271 6.16 -0.48 7.77
N GLU A 272 5.10 -1.19 8.17
CA GLU A 272 5.12 -2.63 8.42
C GLU A 272 4.42 -3.44 7.32
N LEU A 273 5.08 -4.50 6.87
CA LEU A 273 4.50 -5.52 6.00
C LEU A 273 3.71 -6.54 6.83
N PRO A 274 2.58 -7.06 6.34
CA PRO A 274 1.89 -8.16 7.00
C PRO A 274 2.76 -9.41 7.04
N SER A 275 3.11 -9.86 8.24
CA SER A 275 4.01 -11.01 8.46
C SER A 275 3.28 -12.35 8.37
N THR A 276 1.96 -12.37 8.54
CA THR A 276 1.15 -13.59 8.40
C THR A 276 0.53 -13.68 7.00
N PHE A 277 0.46 -14.90 6.45
CA PHE A 277 -0.13 -15.12 5.13
C PHE A 277 -1.62 -14.77 5.08
N LYS A 278 -2.34 -14.96 6.19
CA LYS A 278 -3.76 -14.59 6.32
C LYS A 278 -3.95 -13.08 6.17
N ALA A 279 -3.18 -12.27 6.90
CA ALA A 279 -3.24 -10.81 6.80
C ALA A 279 -2.87 -10.34 5.38
N TYR A 280 -1.81 -10.91 4.80
CA TYR A 280 -1.40 -10.60 3.43
C TYR A 280 -2.50 -10.91 2.40
N ARG A 281 -3.18 -12.06 2.52
CA ARG A 281 -4.31 -12.40 1.63
C ARG A 281 -5.45 -11.39 1.68
N PHE A 282 -5.82 -10.91 2.88
CA PHE A 282 -6.88 -9.90 3.01
C PHE A 282 -6.46 -8.58 2.37
N GLN A 283 -5.22 -8.16 2.59
CA GLN A 283 -4.66 -6.97 1.93
C GLN A 283 -4.70 -7.11 0.41
N GLN A 284 -4.20 -8.22 -0.14
CA GLN A 284 -4.16 -8.46 -1.58
C GLN A 284 -5.56 -8.59 -2.20
N HIS A 285 -6.53 -9.13 -1.46
CA HIS A 285 -7.92 -9.14 -1.88
C HIS A 285 -8.46 -7.72 -2.06
N ARG A 286 -8.29 -6.84 -1.06
CA ARG A 286 -8.70 -5.43 -1.14
C ARG A 286 -8.01 -4.71 -2.31
N TRP A 287 -6.70 -4.90 -2.45
CA TRP A 287 -5.89 -4.25 -3.48
C TRP A 287 -6.12 -4.77 -4.90
N SER A 288 -6.82 -5.88 -5.08
CA SER A 288 -7.19 -6.41 -6.39
C SER A 288 -8.68 -6.21 -6.70
N CYS A 289 -9.55 -6.43 -5.72
CA CYS A 289 -11.00 -6.26 -5.83
C CYS A 289 -11.38 -4.78 -5.97
N GLY A 290 -10.81 -3.92 -5.11
CA GLY A 290 -11.11 -2.49 -5.07
C GLY A 290 -10.84 -1.80 -6.40
N PRO A 291 -9.62 -1.88 -6.97
CA PRO A 291 -9.31 -1.23 -8.26
C PRO A 291 -10.14 -1.78 -9.43
N ALA A 292 -10.47 -3.07 -9.42
CA ALA A 292 -11.30 -3.69 -10.45
C ALA A 292 -12.75 -3.16 -10.41
N ASN A 293 -13.32 -3.03 -9.22
CA ASN A 293 -14.64 -2.40 -9.02
C ASN A 293 -14.60 -0.90 -9.37
N LEU A 294 -13.56 -0.20 -8.95
CA LEU A 294 -13.37 1.21 -9.26
C LEU A 294 -13.30 1.44 -10.78
N PHE A 295 -12.55 0.59 -11.51
CA PHE A 295 -12.47 0.65 -12.97
C PHE A 295 -13.85 0.58 -13.61
N LYS A 296 -14.68 -0.37 -13.16
CA LYS A 296 -16.05 -0.53 -13.65
C LYS A 296 -16.89 0.73 -13.43
N LYS A 297 -16.78 1.33 -12.24
CA LYS A 297 -17.56 2.53 -11.86
C LYS A 297 -17.07 3.80 -12.57
N MET A 298 -15.79 3.89 -12.88
CA MET A 298 -15.16 5.09 -13.43
C MET A 298 -15.03 5.06 -14.96
N MET A 299 -15.25 3.92 -15.63
CA MET A 299 -14.94 3.79 -17.06
C MET A 299 -15.63 4.84 -17.93
N VAL A 300 -16.91 5.12 -17.67
CA VAL A 300 -17.71 6.09 -18.44
C VAL A 300 -17.24 7.50 -18.12
N GLU A 301 -17.08 7.81 -16.84
CA GLU A 301 -16.61 9.12 -16.36
C GLU A 301 -15.23 9.48 -16.95
N ILE A 302 -14.31 8.52 -17.07
CA ILE A 302 -12.99 8.73 -17.68
C ILE A 302 -13.11 9.06 -19.18
N LEU A 303 -13.94 8.31 -19.92
CA LEU A 303 -14.08 8.47 -21.37
C LEU A 303 -14.79 9.78 -21.72
N GLU A 304 -15.84 10.14 -20.98
CA GLU A 304 -16.67 11.32 -21.22
C GLU A 304 -16.05 12.64 -20.68
N ASN A 305 -15.06 12.56 -19.79
CA ASN A 305 -14.42 13.74 -19.19
C ASN A 305 -13.88 14.71 -20.27
N LYS A 306 -14.22 15.99 -20.22
CA LYS A 306 -13.75 16.98 -21.23
C LYS A 306 -12.57 17.84 -20.77
N LYS A 307 -12.16 17.71 -19.50
CA LYS A 307 -11.10 18.53 -18.89
C LYS A 307 -9.71 17.99 -19.19
N VAL A 308 -9.55 16.67 -19.29
CA VAL A 308 -8.24 16.04 -19.51
C VAL A 308 -8.01 15.62 -20.97
N SER A 309 -6.73 15.57 -21.35
CA SER A 309 -6.31 15.17 -22.70
C SER A 309 -6.70 13.72 -23.04
N LEU A 310 -6.82 13.41 -24.33
CA LEU A 310 -7.05 12.04 -24.79
C LEU A 310 -5.95 11.08 -24.32
N TRP A 311 -4.70 11.53 -24.28
CA TRP A 311 -3.56 10.73 -23.79
C TRP A 311 -3.71 10.34 -22.32
N SER A 312 -4.13 11.29 -21.48
CA SER A 312 -4.43 11.06 -20.06
C SER A 312 -5.53 10.01 -19.88
N LYS A 313 -6.58 10.06 -20.72
CA LYS A 313 -7.66 9.06 -20.71
C LYS A 313 -7.19 7.68 -21.13
N ILE A 314 -6.42 7.59 -22.23
CA ILE A 314 -5.86 6.33 -22.71
C ILE A 314 -4.96 5.73 -21.62
N TYR A 315 -4.11 6.54 -21.00
CA TYR A 315 -3.26 6.07 -19.89
C TYR A 315 -4.09 5.54 -18.72
N LEU A 316 -5.11 6.27 -18.23
CA LEU A 316 -5.97 5.78 -17.15
C LEU A 316 -6.71 4.49 -17.51
N TRP A 317 -7.39 4.50 -18.65
CA TRP A 317 -8.29 3.41 -19.04
C TRP A 317 -7.50 2.15 -19.41
N TYR A 318 -6.52 2.29 -20.32
CA TYR A 318 -5.76 1.18 -20.86
C TYR A 318 -4.60 0.78 -19.94
N ASN A 319 -3.68 1.70 -19.62
CA ASN A 319 -2.45 1.33 -18.93
C ASN A 319 -2.68 1.12 -17.43
N PHE A 320 -3.23 2.12 -16.75
CA PHE A 320 -3.39 2.12 -15.30
C PHE A 320 -4.42 1.06 -14.85
N PHE A 321 -5.63 1.07 -15.40
CA PHE A 321 -6.68 0.12 -15.01
C PHE A 321 -6.61 -1.22 -15.75
N PHE A 322 -6.74 -1.23 -17.08
CA PHE A 322 -6.87 -2.49 -17.81
C PHE A 322 -5.60 -3.34 -17.74
N VAL A 323 -4.44 -2.81 -18.13
CA VAL A 323 -3.17 -3.55 -18.07
C VAL A 323 -2.75 -3.80 -16.63
N GLY A 324 -2.68 -2.73 -15.83
CA GLY A 324 -2.14 -2.77 -14.47
C GLY A 324 -2.98 -3.53 -13.45
N LYS A 325 -4.31 -3.44 -13.50
CA LYS A 325 -5.21 -3.99 -12.45
C LYS A 325 -6.05 -5.18 -12.89
N VAL A 326 -6.23 -5.40 -14.20
CA VAL A 326 -7.02 -6.54 -14.72
C VAL A 326 -6.13 -7.55 -15.43
N ALA A 327 -5.49 -7.15 -16.53
CA ALA A 327 -4.72 -8.04 -17.39
C ALA A 327 -3.55 -8.71 -16.66
N ALA A 328 -2.79 -7.95 -15.86
CA ALA A 328 -1.64 -8.48 -15.14
C ALA A 328 -2.01 -9.67 -14.23
N HIS A 329 -3.11 -9.57 -13.49
CA HIS A 329 -3.57 -10.63 -12.59
C HIS A 329 -4.16 -11.81 -13.36
N THR A 330 -5.00 -11.52 -14.35
CA THR A 330 -5.66 -12.54 -15.18
C THR A 330 -4.65 -13.38 -15.97
N VAL A 331 -3.69 -12.73 -16.63
CA VAL A 331 -2.69 -13.41 -17.45
C VAL A 331 -1.78 -14.27 -16.59
N THR A 332 -1.29 -13.75 -15.47
CA THR A 332 -0.37 -14.50 -14.61
C THR A 332 -1.02 -15.81 -14.15
N PHE A 333 -2.24 -15.77 -13.64
CA PHE A 333 -2.91 -16.98 -13.18
C PHE A 333 -3.27 -17.93 -14.33
N ILE A 334 -3.97 -17.42 -15.35
CA ILE A 334 -4.43 -18.27 -16.47
C ILE A 334 -3.24 -18.91 -17.17
N TYR A 335 -2.15 -18.16 -17.38
CA TYR A 335 -1.02 -18.66 -18.14
C TYR A 335 -0.23 -19.71 -17.36
N TYR A 336 0.24 -19.37 -16.16
CA TYR A 336 1.14 -20.26 -15.40
C TYR A 336 0.42 -21.39 -14.67
N CYS A 337 -0.80 -21.14 -14.18
CA CYS A 337 -1.52 -22.09 -13.34
C CYS A 337 -2.60 -22.87 -14.10
N CYS A 338 -2.93 -22.50 -15.34
CA CYS A 338 -3.93 -23.22 -16.14
C CYS A 338 -3.42 -23.62 -17.53
N ALA A 339 -2.96 -22.67 -18.35
CA ALA A 339 -2.61 -22.91 -19.75
C ALA A 339 -1.41 -23.86 -19.89
N ILE A 340 -0.34 -23.67 -19.12
CA ILE A 340 0.80 -24.59 -19.14
C ILE A 340 0.38 -26.00 -18.68
N PRO A 341 -0.25 -26.21 -17.50
CA PRO A 341 -0.73 -27.54 -17.10
C PRO A 341 -1.66 -28.20 -18.13
N VAL A 342 -2.67 -27.48 -18.63
CA VAL A 342 -3.63 -28.00 -19.62
C VAL A 342 -2.95 -28.33 -20.95
N SER A 343 -1.95 -27.54 -21.37
CA SER A 343 -1.20 -27.81 -22.58
C SER A 343 -0.44 -29.13 -22.53
N VAL A 344 -0.10 -29.64 -21.35
CA VAL A 344 0.50 -30.99 -21.24
C VAL A 344 -0.54 -32.06 -21.56
N LEU A 345 -1.77 -31.89 -21.10
CA LEU A 345 -2.85 -32.87 -21.28
C LEU A 345 -3.36 -32.91 -22.73
N LEU A 346 -3.22 -31.80 -23.46
CA LEU A 346 -3.71 -31.65 -24.82
C LEU A 346 -2.52 -31.52 -25.80
N PRO A 347 -2.16 -32.57 -26.55
CA PRO A 347 -1.01 -32.55 -27.45
C PRO A 347 -1.11 -31.45 -28.53
N GLU A 348 -2.32 -31.09 -28.94
CA GLU A 348 -2.62 -30.05 -29.94
C GLU A 348 -2.22 -28.64 -29.46
N ILE A 349 -2.17 -28.42 -28.15
CA ILE A 349 -1.78 -27.12 -27.59
C ILE A 349 -0.25 -27.05 -27.51
N GLN A 350 0.33 -26.31 -28.45
CA GLN A 350 1.75 -25.95 -28.43
C GLN A 350 1.90 -24.49 -28.04
N ILE A 351 2.52 -24.26 -26.89
CA ILE A 351 2.85 -22.91 -26.43
C ILE A 351 4.27 -22.59 -26.91
N PRO A 352 4.49 -21.48 -27.64
CA PRO A 352 5.80 -21.16 -28.17
C PRO A 352 6.80 -20.83 -27.06
N LEU A 353 8.07 -21.19 -27.27
CA LEU A 353 9.15 -21.01 -26.28
C LEU A 353 9.30 -19.56 -25.80
N TRP A 354 9.13 -18.59 -26.71
CA TRP A 354 9.21 -17.17 -26.35
C TRP A 354 8.11 -16.76 -25.37
N GLY A 355 6.94 -17.40 -25.43
CA GLY A 355 5.83 -17.13 -24.53
C GLY A 355 6.06 -17.73 -23.14
N VAL A 356 6.61 -18.94 -23.07
CA VAL A 356 6.79 -19.69 -21.81
C VAL A 356 8.03 -19.26 -21.05
N VAL A 357 9.11 -18.91 -21.77
CA VAL A 357 10.41 -18.65 -21.18
C VAL A 357 10.82 -17.20 -21.34
N TYR A 358 10.94 -16.69 -22.56
CA TYR A 358 11.60 -15.40 -22.79
C TYR A 358 10.82 -14.21 -22.23
N ILE A 359 9.53 -14.10 -22.54
CA ILE A 359 8.69 -13.00 -22.04
C ILE A 359 8.58 -13.04 -20.50
N PRO A 360 8.21 -14.17 -19.87
CA PRO A 360 8.21 -14.32 -18.41
C PRO A 360 9.52 -13.95 -17.75
N THR A 361 10.63 -14.46 -18.27
CA THR A 361 11.97 -14.20 -17.72
C THR A 361 12.28 -12.72 -17.79
N LEU A 362 12.01 -12.07 -18.93
CA LEU A 362 12.26 -10.64 -19.08
C LEU A 362 11.38 -9.80 -18.14
N ILE A 363 10.09 -10.09 -18.02
CA ILE A 363 9.21 -9.41 -17.05
C ILE A 363 9.75 -9.58 -15.62
N THR A 364 10.15 -10.78 -15.25
CA THR A 364 10.71 -11.09 -13.92
C THR A 364 12.00 -10.33 -13.67
N LEU A 365 12.92 -10.30 -14.65
CA LEU A 365 14.18 -9.56 -14.53
C LEU A 365 13.94 -8.06 -14.37
N LEU A 366 13.03 -7.47 -15.16
CA LEU A 366 12.65 -6.06 -15.05
C LEU A 366 12.09 -5.74 -13.67
N LYS A 367 11.22 -6.61 -13.12
CA LYS A 367 10.70 -6.40 -11.77
C LYS A 367 11.77 -6.56 -10.68
N ALA A 368 12.69 -7.51 -10.85
CA ALA A 368 13.78 -7.74 -9.90
C ALA A 368 14.75 -6.55 -9.79
N LEU A 369 14.78 -5.64 -10.78
CA LEU A 369 15.53 -4.37 -10.71
C LEU A 369 15.07 -3.47 -9.54
N GLY A 370 13.86 -3.68 -9.02
CA GLY A 370 13.37 -3.00 -7.81
C GLY A 370 14.22 -3.34 -6.58
N THR A 371 14.69 -4.57 -6.47
CA THR A 371 15.41 -5.08 -5.28
C THR A 371 16.60 -5.97 -5.67
N PRO A 372 17.70 -5.41 -6.22
CA PRO A 372 18.82 -6.20 -6.73
C PRO A 372 19.49 -7.08 -5.66
N SER A 373 19.50 -6.63 -4.40
CA SER A 373 20.06 -7.39 -3.26
C SER A 373 19.36 -8.73 -3.02
N SER A 374 18.09 -8.86 -3.42
CA SER A 374 17.26 -10.06 -3.23
C SER A 374 17.18 -10.92 -4.49
N PHE A 375 18.07 -10.70 -5.47
CA PHE A 375 18.04 -11.43 -6.75
C PHE A 375 18.15 -12.96 -6.60
N HIS A 376 18.88 -13.42 -5.58
CA HIS A 376 19.01 -14.84 -5.26
C HIS A 376 17.67 -15.54 -4.91
N LEU A 377 16.62 -14.76 -4.61
CA LEU A 377 15.28 -15.26 -4.28
C LEU A 377 14.30 -15.24 -5.45
N VAL A 378 14.70 -14.77 -6.63
CA VAL A 378 13.81 -14.52 -7.78
C VAL A 378 12.98 -15.74 -8.17
N ILE A 379 13.57 -16.94 -8.18
CA ILE A 379 12.84 -18.16 -8.54
C ILE A 379 11.71 -18.43 -7.53
N LEU A 380 12.03 -18.41 -6.23
CA LEU A 380 11.04 -18.64 -5.17
C LEU A 380 9.96 -17.56 -5.17
N TRP A 381 10.37 -16.31 -5.40
CA TRP A 381 9.47 -15.17 -5.49
C TRP A 381 8.49 -15.30 -6.66
N VAL A 382 8.94 -15.72 -7.85
CA VAL A 382 8.04 -15.98 -9.01
C VAL A 382 7.04 -17.09 -8.71
N LEU A 383 7.49 -18.20 -8.12
CA LEU A 383 6.60 -19.30 -7.74
C LEU A 383 5.54 -18.82 -6.75
N PHE A 384 5.94 -18.00 -5.77
CA PHE A 384 5.03 -17.39 -4.80
C PHE A 384 4.06 -16.40 -5.45
N GLU A 385 4.53 -15.52 -6.34
CA GLU A 385 3.69 -14.59 -7.10
C GLU A 385 2.65 -15.31 -7.96
N ASN A 386 3.00 -16.47 -8.54
CA ASN A 386 2.06 -17.33 -9.26
C ASN A 386 1.00 -17.94 -8.31
N VAL A 387 1.36 -18.33 -7.08
CA VAL A 387 0.36 -18.73 -6.08
C VAL A 387 -0.56 -17.56 -5.74
N MET A 388 0.01 -16.38 -5.51
CA MET A 388 -0.76 -15.18 -5.21
C MET A 388 -1.68 -14.74 -6.35
N SER A 389 -1.34 -15.05 -7.60
CA SER A 389 -2.19 -14.75 -8.75
C SER A 389 -3.58 -15.40 -8.65
N LEU A 390 -3.72 -16.55 -7.97
CA LEU A 390 -5.02 -17.19 -7.68
C LEU A 390 -5.91 -16.29 -6.81
N HIS A 391 -5.35 -15.64 -5.79
CA HIS A 391 -6.10 -14.74 -4.92
C HIS A 391 -6.47 -13.45 -5.65
N ARG A 392 -5.52 -12.90 -6.40
CA ARG A 392 -5.70 -11.64 -7.12
C ARG A 392 -6.73 -11.76 -8.24
N ILE A 393 -6.72 -12.86 -9.01
CA ILE A 393 -7.73 -13.08 -10.06
C ILE A 393 -9.14 -13.29 -9.46
N LYS A 394 -9.27 -14.06 -8.38
CA LYS A 394 -10.55 -14.24 -7.68
C LYS A 394 -11.09 -12.90 -7.17
N ALA A 395 -10.22 -12.10 -6.56
CA ALA A 395 -10.57 -10.77 -6.06
C ALA A 395 -10.96 -9.80 -7.18
N ALA A 396 -10.17 -9.74 -8.26
CA ALA A 396 -10.47 -8.89 -9.43
C ALA A 396 -11.78 -9.29 -10.11
N ALA A 397 -12.06 -10.60 -10.25
CA ALA A 397 -13.31 -11.10 -10.78
C ALA A 397 -14.51 -10.72 -9.89
N SER A 398 -14.38 -10.86 -8.57
CA SER A 398 -15.41 -10.39 -7.62
C SER A 398 -15.68 -8.89 -7.75
N GLY A 399 -14.63 -8.08 -7.91
CA GLY A 399 -14.77 -6.63 -8.10
C GLY A 399 -15.44 -6.24 -9.42
N LEU A 400 -15.16 -6.94 -10.52
CA LEU A 400 -15.78 -6.67 -11.83
C LEU A 400 -17.25 -7.14 -11.90
N LEU A 401 -17.54 -8.31 -11.32
CA LEU A 401 -18.87 -8.94 -11.40
C LEU A 401 -19.83 -8.48 -10.30
N ASP A 402 -19.39 -7.63 -9.38
CA ASP A 402 -20.10 -7.33 -8.12
C ASP A 402 -20.50 -8.62 -7.34
N ALA A 403 -19.78 -9.72 -7.60
CA ALA A 403 -20.16 -11.04 -7.15
C ALA A 403 -19.73 -11.26 -5.69
N GLY A 404 -20.72 -11.41 -4.81
CA GLY A 404 -20.53 -12.04 -3.50
C GLY A 404 -20.68 -11.14 -2.27
N GLY A 405 -21.27 -9.94 -2.34
CA GLY A 405 -21.60 -9.11 -1.16
C GLY A 405 -20.39 -8.58 -0.36
N ARG A 406 -19.19 -9.11 -0.58
CA ARG A 406 -17.93 -8.77 0.09
C ARG A 406 -17.10 -7.69 -0.59
N VAL A 407 -17.58 -7.13 -1.71
CA VAL A 407 -16.85 -6.13 -2.50
C VAL A 407 -16.55 -4.86 -1.69
N ASN A 408 -17.43 -4.53 -0.73
CA ASN A 408 -17.29 -3.40 0.18
C ASN A 408 -16.95 -3.82 1.63
N GLU A 409 -16.67 -5.11 1.86
CA GLU A 409 -16.31 -5.59 3.20
C GLU A 409 -14.84 -5.28 3.47
N TRP A 410 -14.60 -4.38 4.43
CA TRP A 410 -13.26 -4.05 4.86
C TRP A 410 -12.88 -4.91 6.07
N VAL A 411 -11.79 -5.65 5.94
CA VAL A 411 -11.23 -6.50 7.00
C VAL A 411 -9.86 -5.95 7.41
N VAL A 412 -9.65 -5.79 8.72
CA VAL A 412 -8.38 -5.30 9.29
C VAL A 412 -7.24 -6.20 8.87
N THR A 413 -6.12 -5.58 8.54
CA THR A 413 -4.85 -6.29 8.37
C THR A 413 -4.08 -6.12 9.66
N GLU A 414 -4.13 -7.12 10.54
CA GLU A 414 -3.43 -7.10 11.84
C GLU A 414 -1.94 -6.79 11.66
N LYS A 415 -1.45 -5.88 12.51
CA LYS A 415 -0.04 -5.46 12.60
C LYS A 415 0.56 -6.02 13.87
N LEU A 416 1.87 -6.27 13.85
CA LEU A 416 2.58 -6.94 14.95
C LEU A 416 3.38 -5.96 15.80
N GLY A 417 3.70 -4.76 15.29
CA GLY A 417 4.51 -3.78 16.00
C GLY A 417 6.00 -4.13 15.97
N ASP A 418 6.80 -3.30 15.31
CA ASP A 418 8.26 -3.44 15.32
C ASP A 418 8.85 -2.73 16.55
N THR A 419 9.04 -3.47 17.63
CA THR A 419 9.73 -2.99 18.85
C THR A 419 11.25 -2.92 18.68
N SER A 420 11.81 -3.39 17.57
CA SER A 420 13.24 -3.64 17.41
C SER A 420 14.03 -2.45 16.86
N LYS A 421 13.87 -1.25 17.45
CA LYS A 421 14.83 -0.12 17.27
C LYS A 421 14.66 1.12 18.15
N ALA A 422 13.78 1.12 19.15
CA ALA A 422 13.74 2.19 20.13
C ALA A 422 14.89 2.01 21.14
N LYS A 423 16.04 2.67 20.91
CA LYS A 423 17.04 2.86 21.98
C LYS A 423 16.41 3.77 23.04
N PRO A 424 16.26 3.32 24.31
CA PRO A 424 15.84 4.23 25.36
C PRO A 424 16.99 5.20 25.64
N GLY A 425 16.76 6.49 25.39
CA GLY A 425 17.60 7.55 25.92
C GLY A 425 17.54 7.51 27.44
N ALA A 426 18.68 7.26 28.08
CA ALA A 426 18.82 7.34 29.51
C ALA A 426 18.71 8.81 29.96
N ASN A 427 17.74 9.12 30.82
CA ASN A 427 17.92 9.87 32.07
C ASN A 427 16.57 10.08 32.79
N GLY A 428 16.51 9.68 34.06
CA GLY A 428 15.72 10.34 35.11
C GLY A 428 14.25 9.94 35.29
N SER A 429 14.03 8.97 36.19
CA SER A 429 12.91 8.81 37.15
C SER A 429 11.59 9.56 36.96
N ASP A 430 10.48 8.80 36.87
CA ASP A 430 9.54 8.72 37.99
C ASP A 430 8.68 7.45 37.93
N ASP A 431 8.51 6.82 39.09
CA ASP A 431 7.90 5.51 39.33
C ASP A 431 6.42 5.44 38.92
N VAL A 432 6.10 4.60 37.94
CA VAL A 432 4.76 4.02 37.80
C VAL A 432 4.88 2.50 37.92
N LYS A 433 4.49 1.98 39.08
CA LYS A 433 4.28 0.54 39.30
C LYS A 433 3.11 0.09 38.44
N VAL A 434 3.40 -0.50 37.28
CA VAL A 434 2.44 -1.31 36.52
C VAL A 434 2.20 -2.58 37.33
N ILE A 435 1.03 -2.70 37.95
CA ILE A 435 0.59 -3.92 38.60
C ILE A 435 0.09 -4.86 37.50
N ASP A 436 0.91 -5.85 37.15
CA ASP A 436 0.52 -6.98 36.31
C ASP A 436 -0.51 -7.85 37.06
N VAL A 437 -1.80 -7.56 36.85
CA VAL A 437 -2.86 -8.46 37.27
C VAL A 437 -2.96 -9.61 36.27
N LYS A 438 -2.40 -10.77 36.64
CA LYS A 438 -2.71 -12.06 35.99
C LYS A 438 -4.20 -12.35 36.15
N LEU A 439 -5.01 -12.04 35.14
CA LEU A 439 -6.39 -12.50 35.05
C LEU A 439 -6.42 -14.01 34.81
N THR A 440 -7.04 -14.70 35.76
CA THR A 440 -7.29 -16.14 35.82
C THR A 440 -8.14 -16.63 34.63
N GLU A 441 -7.88 -17.87 34.22
CA GLU A 441 -8.36 -18.53 33.00
C GLU A 441 -9.89 -18.51 32.76
N PRO A 442 -10.36 -18.46 31.49
CA PRO A 442 -11.77 -18.63 31.17
C PRO A 442 -12.21 -20.11 31.23
N LEU A 443 -13.26 -20.37 32.02
CA LEU A 443 -14.01 -21.62 32.16
C LEU A 443 -14.95 -21.87 30.94
N VAL A 444 -14.41 -22.32 29.79
CA VAL A 444 -15.19 -22.94 28.68
C VAL A 444 -14.29 -23.97 27.94
N PRO A 445 -14.75 -25.20 27.62
CA PRO A 445 -13.85 -26.33 27.39
C PRO A 445 -12.93 -26.20 26.16
N LYS A 446 -11.62 -26.29 26.41
CA LYS A 446 -10.48 -26.21 25.46
C LYS A 446 -10.48 -27.27 24.33
N LEU A 447 -11.41 -28.23 24.30
CA LEU A 447 -11.38 -29.40 23.40
C LEU A 447 -11.95 -29.15 22.00
N VAL A 448 -12.97 -28.29 21.82
CA VAL A 448 -13.55 -28.01 20.49
C VAL A 448 -12.70 -27.00 19.69
N LYS A 449 -12.05 -26.05 20.37
CA LYS A 449 -11.19 -25.03 19.74
C LYS A 449 -9.90 -25.59 19.12
N ARG A 450 -9.42 -26.77 19.55
CA ARG A 450 -8.17 -27.36 19.05
C ARG A 450 -8.34 -28.02 17.67
N ARG A 451 -9.52 -28.59 17.40
CA ARG A 451 -9.82 -29.25 16.11
C ARG A 451 -10.14 -28.24 15.00
N ALA A 452 -10.84 -27.14 15.34
CA ALA A 452 -11.09 -26.04 14.40
C ALA A 452 -9.79 -25.33 13.96
N ARG A 453 -8.86 -25.09 14.90
CA ARG A 453 -7.54 -24.49 14.60
C ARG A 453 -6.67 -25.29 13.64
N PHE A 454 -6.81 -26.62 13.62
CA PHE A 454 -6.05 -27.45 12.69
C PHE A 454 -6.47 -27.16 11.24
N TRP A 455 -7.77 -27.16 10.97
CA TRP A 455 -8.31 -26.91 9.62
C TRP A 455 -8.15 -25.46 9.15
N GLU A 456 -8.14 -24.48 10.07
CA GLU A 456 -7.87 -23.07 9.76
C GLU A 456 -6.47 -22.82 9.17
N ARG A 457 -5.54 -23.75 9.33
CA ARG A 457 -4.19 -23.67 8.75
C ARG A 457 -4.14 -24.03 7.26
N TYR A 458 -5.13 -24.78 6.78
CA TYR A 458 -5.13 -25.31 5.42
C TYR A 458 -5.90 -24.40 4.47
N ASN A 459 -5.28 -24.10 3.33
CA ASN A 459 -5.91 -23.37 2.26
C ASN A 459 -6.32 -24.32 1.13
N CYS A 460 -7.57 -24.76 1.15
CA CYS A 460 -8.08 -25.82 0.26
C CYS A 460 -7.97 -25.49 -1.23
N SER A 461 -8.12 -24.21 -1.63
CA SER A 461 -7.99 -23.82 -3.04
C SER A 461 -6.57 -24.02 -3.55
N GLU A 462 -5.59 -23.69 -2.74
CA GLU A 462 -4.17 -23.80 -3.04
C GLU A 462 -3.75 -25.27 -3.06
N LEU A 463 -4.24 -26.08 -2.13
CA LEU A 463 -4.03 -27.53 -2.13
C LEU A 463 -4.61 -28.21 -3.39
N PHE A 464 -5.83 -27.83 -3.78
CA PHE A 464 -6.47 -28.36 -4.98
C PHE A 464 -5.68 -28.01 -6.23
N VAL A 465 -5.38 -26.72 -6.44
CA VAL A 465 -4.61 -26.26 -7.61
C VAL A 465 -3.22 -26.89 -7.63
N GLY A 466 -2.52 -26.93 -6.48
CA GLY A 466 -1.21 -27.56 -6.36
C GLY A 466 -1.23 -29.03 -6.75
N THR A 467 -2.23 -29.77 -6.28
CA THR A 467 -2.39 -31.20 -6.62
C THR A 467 -2.64 -31.39 -8.12
N CYS A 468 -3.52 -30.60 -8.73
CA CYS A 468 -3.76 -30.64 -10.17
C CYS A 468 -2.50 -30.36 -10.99
N ILE A 469 -1.71 -29.35 -10.61
CA ILE A 469 -0.46 -29.00 -11.28
C ILE A 469 0.57 -30.14 -11.14
N LEU A 470 0.69 -30.77 -9.97
CA LEU A 470 1.58 -31.91 -9.76
C LEU A 470 1.19 -33.12 -10.61
N LEU A 471 -0.11 -33.43 -10.70
CA LEU A 471 -0.61 -34.49 -11.58
C LEU A 471 -0.27 -34.22 -13.05
N CYS A 472 -0.37 -32.97 -13.49
CA CYS A 472 0.07 -32.57 -14.83
C CYS A 472 1.59 -32.73 -15.00
N GLY A 473 2.38 -32.44 -13.97
CA GLY A 473 3.83 -32.65 -13.97
C GLY A 473 4.22 -34.12 -14.11
N PHE A 474 3.55 -35.02 -13.37
CA PHE A 474 3.73 -36.47 -13.54
C PHE A 474 3.33 -36.95 -14.93
N TYR A 475 2.20 -36.45 -15.44
CA TYR A 475 1.75 -36.80 -16.79
C TYR A 475 2.73 -36.31 -17.87
N ASP A 476 3.30 -35.12 -17.72
CA ASP A 476 4.32 -34.60 -18.63
C ASP A 476 5.58 -35.48 -18.61
N LEU A 477 6.05 -35.86 -17.42
CA LEU A 477 7.25 -36.67 -17.25
C LEU A 477 7.09 -38.07 -17.86
N LEU A 478 5.93 -38.70 -17.65
CA LEU A 478 5.72 -40.10 -18.03
C LEU A 478 5.21 -40.27 -19.46
N PHE A 479 4.37 -39.35 -19.95
CA PHE A 479 3.62 -39.53 -21.20
C PHE A 479 3.88 -38.42 -22.22
N ALA A 480 3.60 -37.16 -21.89
CA ALA A 480 3.59 -36.09 -22.89
C ALA A 480 5.00 -35.65 -23.35
N LYS A 481 6.01 -35.76 -22.48
CA LYS A 481 7.42 -35.43 -22.73
C LYS A 481 7.64 -34.03 -23.33
N LYS A 482 6.82 -33.03 -22.93
CA LYS A 482 6.96 -31.63 -23.36
C LYS A 482 8.05 -30.87 -22.59
N GLY A 483 8.50 -31.40 -21.44
CA GLY A 483 9.63 -30.86 -20.67
C GLY A 483 9.23 -29.76 -19.67
N TYR A 484 7.93 -29.54 -19.45
CA TYR A 484 7.40 -28.60 -18.46
C TYR A 484 7.37 -29.17 -17.04
N TYR A 485 7.58 -30.48 -16.87
CA TYR A 485 7.51 -31.16 -15.56
C TYR A 485 8.36 -30.50 -14.47
N ILE A 486 9.54 -29.94 -14.81
CA ILE A 486 10.39 -29.24 -13.83
C ILE A 486 9.65 -28.02 -13.24
N PHE A 487 9.10 -27.17 -14.09
CA PHE A 487 8.32 -26.01 -13.67
C PHE A 487 7.05 -26.46 -12.93
N LEU A 488 6.33 -27.45 -13.45
CA LEU A 488 5.09 -27.95 -12.84
C LEU A 488 5.32 -28.54 -11.44
N PHE A 489 6.40 -29.29 -11.23
CA PHE A 489 6.74 -29.79 -9.90
C PHE A 489 7.07 -28.65 -8.94
N LEU A 490 7.93 -27.70 -9.34
CA LEU A 490 8.27 -26.54 -8.50
C LEU A 490 7.03 -25.70 -8.16
N GLN A 491 6.17 -25.42 -9.15
CA GLN A 491 4.95 -24.63 -8.97
C GLN A 491 3.92 -25.37 -8.12
N GLY A 492 3.70 -26.66 -8.37
CA GLY A 492 2.80 -27.50 -7.60
C GLY A 492 3.23 -27.60 -6.13
N THR A 493 4.53 -27.79 -5.87
CA THR A 493 5.09 -27.76 -4.51
C THR A 493 4.89 -26.40 -3.84
N ALA A 494 5.11 -25.28 -4.54
CA ALA A 494 4.87 -23.95 -3.97
C ALA A 494 3.41 -23.75 -3.55
N PHE A 495 2.46 -24.21 -4.36
CA PHE A 495 1.03 -24.22 -4.00
C PHE A 495 0.73 -25.08 -2.78
N LEU A 496 1.35 -26.26 -2.66
CA LEU A 496 1.19 -27.11 -1.47
C LEU A 496 1.79 -26.46 -0.22
N VAL A 497 2.98 -25.85 -0.30
CA VAL A 497 3.63 -25.16 0.83
C VAL A 497 2.71 -24.05 1.39
N VAL A 498 2.13 -23.24 0.50
CA VAL A 498 1.13 -22.22 0.87
C VAL A 498 -0.18 -22.86 1.36
N GLY A 499 -0.62 -23.91 0.69
CA GLY A 499 -1.81 -24.69 1.01
C GLY A 499 -1.78 -25.32 2.41
N PHE A 500 -0.60 -25.74 2.87
CA PHE A 500 -0.38 -26.28 4.21
C PHE A 500 -0.08 -25.21 5.27
N GLY A 501 -0.03 -23.93 4.89
CA GLY A 501 0.21 -22.83 5.82
C GLY A 501 1.64 -22.79 6.35
N TYR A 502 2.64 -23.03 5.49
CA TYR A 502 4.07 -22.90 5.80
C TYR A 502 4.68 -21.57 5.32
N VAL A 503 3.86 -20.53 5.11
CA VAL A 503 4.30 -19.21 4.64
C VAL A 503 3.89 -18.12 5.63
N GLY A 504 4.81 -17.19 5.86
CA GLY A 504 4.68 -16.13 6.87
C GLY A 504 5.13 -16.57 8.26
N THR A 505 5.00 -15.69 9.23
CA THR A 505 5.21 -16.02 10.64
C THR A 505 4.08 -16.93 11.12
N LEU A 506 4.46 -17.98 11.85
CA LEU A 506 3.50 -18.81 12.53
C LEU A 506 2.94 -18.00 13.70
N PRO A 507 1.61 -17.99 13.93
CA PRO A 507 1.05 -17.34 15.10
C PRO A 507 1.72 -17.94 16.33
N HIS A 508 2.22 -17.09 17.23
CA HIS A 508 2.79 -17.53 18.50
C HIS A 508 1.77 -18.47 19.18
N CYS A 509 2.12 -19.75 19.27
CA CYS A 509 1.47 -20.64 20.21
C CYS A 509 1.89 -20.14 21.59
N ASN A 510 1.06 -19.29 22.21
CA ASN A 510 1.14 -19.09 23.65
C ASN A 510 0.98 -20.49 24.28
N ALA A 511 2.10 -21.04 24.73
CA ALA A 511 2.21 -22.30 25.44
C ALA A 511 1.69 -22.14 26.87
#